data_AF-A0A809S6L7-F1
#
_entry.id   AF-A0A809S6L7-F1
#
_cell.length_a   1.000
_cell.length_b   1.000
_cell.length_c   1.000
_cell.angle_alpha   90.00
_cell.angle_beta   90.00
_cell.angle_gamma   90.00
#
_symmetry.space_group_name_H-M   'P 1'
#
loop_
_entity.id
_entity.type
_entity.pdbx_description
1 polymer ?
#
loop_
_entity_poly.entity_id
_entity_poly.type
_entity_poly.pdbx_seq_one_letter_code
_entity_poly.pdbx_strand_id
1 'polypeptide(L)'
;MFWAQGLMSLAIWLGFGWALARHLAARRQSIARIPRALRATGGPLLLVGSVAILVPGLSAVHGAGGIGPAAMTPMGWLAVTLIGLATVLTQGVAASWIASHAMQGVTARPSPASINQEQEGPTK
;
A
#
# COMPACT_ATOMS: atom_id res chain seq x y z
N MET A 1 5.26 -7.25 29.61
CA MET A 1 4.17 -6.35 29.19
C MET A 1 4.45 -5.68 27.85
N PHE A 2 5.68 -5.22 27.61
CA PHE A 2 6.12 -4.67 26.31
C PHE A 2 5.68 -5.51 25.09
N TRP A 3 5.97 -6.81 25.10
CA TRP A 3 5.58 -7.72 24.00
C TRP A 3 4.07 -7.79 23.75
N ALA A 4 3.25 -7.74 24.81
CA ALA A 4 1.80 -7.76 24.67
C ALA A 4 1.29 -6.46 24.02
N GLN A 5 1.83 -5.30 24.41
CA GLN A 5 1.52 -4.01 23.78
C GLN A 5 1.92 -4.01 22.30
N GLY A 6 3.11 -4.54 21.97
CA GLY A 6 3.58 -4.67 20.59
C GLY A 6 2.71 -5.60 19.75
N LEU A 7 2.33 -6.76 20.28
CA LEU A 7 1.41 -7.69 19.61
C LEU A 7 0.03 -7.07 19.39
N MET A 8 -0.47 -6.29 20.35
CA MET A 8 -1.75 -5.61 20.22
C MET A 8 -1.72 -4.51 19.15
N SER A 9 -0.66 -3.70 19.11
CA SER A 9 -0.45 -2.74 18.01
C SER A 9 -0.34 -3.44 16.66
N LEU A 10 0.39 -4.55 16.58
CA LEU A 10 0.51 -5.34 15.36
C LEU A 10 -0.85 -5.88 14.89
N ALA A 11 -1.66 -6.42 15.81
CA ALA A 11 -3.01 -6.89 15.49
C ALA A 11 -3.89 -5.77 14.96
N ILE A 12 -3.83 -4.57 15.55
CA ILE A 12 -4.53 -3.37 15.09
C ILE A 12 -4.08 -3.00 13.67
N TRP A 13 -2.77 -2.99 13.41
CA TRP A 13 -2.22 -2.66 12.09
C TRP A 13 -2.63 -3.66 11.02
N LEU A 14 -2.60 -4.96 11.32
CA LEU A 14 -3.03 -6.01 10.41
C LEU A 14 -4.53 -5.91 10.12
N GLY A 15 -5.36 -5.73 11.15
CA GLY A 15 -6.80 -5.56 11.00
C GLY A 15 -7.16 -4.34 10.16
N PHE A 16 -6.51 -3.20 10.43
CA PHE A 16 -6.68 -1.99 9.63
C PHE A 16 -6.20 -2.17 8.19
N GLY A 17 -5.02 -2.74 7.98
CA GLY A 17 -4.46 -2.99 6.64
C GLY A 17 -5.36 -3.90 5.81
N TRP A 18 -5.93 -4.94 6.41
CA TRP A 18 -6.90 -5.81 5.75
C TRP A 18 -8.21 -5.09 5.40
N ALA A 19 -8.75 -4.28 6.31
CA ALA A 19 -9.96 -3.50 6.06
C ALA A 19 -9.73 -2.47 4.94
N LEU A 20 -8.57 -1.81 4.97
CA LEU A 20 -8.12 -0.88 3.94
C LEU A 20 -7.97 -1.58 2.58
N ALA A 21 -7.33 -2.75 2.53
CA ALA A 21 -7.16 -3.51 1.30
C ALA A 21 -8.51 -3.87 0.67
N ARG A 22 -9.50 -4.27 1.48
CA ARG A 22 -10.88 -4.51 1.02
C ARG A 22 -11.54 -3.24 0.50
N HIS A 23 -11.39 -2.13 1.21
CA HIS A 23 -11.95 -0.85 0.81
C HIS A 23 -11.37 -0.35 -0.52
N LEU A 24 -10.05 -0.44 -0.69
CA LEU A 24 -9.36 -0.06 -1.92
C LEU A 24 -9.70 -1.02 -3.07
N ALA A 25 -9.88 -2.32 -2.80
CA ALA A 25 -10.34 -3.29 -3.79
C ALA A 25 -11.75 -2.95 -4.31
N ALA A 26 -12.68 -2.57 -3.43
CA ALA A 26 -14.01 -2.12 -3.82
C ALA A 26 -13.98 -0.83 -4.66
N ARG A 27 -12.98 0.04 -4.44
CA ARG A 27 -12.81 1.33 -5.15
C ARG A 27 -11.84 1.27 -6.33
N ARG A 28 -11.50 0.07 -6.84
CA ARG A 28 -10.54 -0.10 -7.96
C ARG A 28 -10.87 0.75 -9.18
N GLN A 29 -12.15 0.90 -9.52
CA GLN A 29 -12.59 1.71 -10.67
C GLN A 29 -12.26 3.20 -10.49
N SER A 30 -12.34 3.74 -9.28
CA SER A 30 -11.95 5.12 -8.98
C SER A 30 -10.43 5.31 -9.07
N ILE A 31 -9.65 4.33 -8.61
CA ILE A 31 -8.18 4.36 -8.66
C ILE A 31 -7.68 4.31 -10.12
N ALA A 32 -8.37 3.59 -11.00
CA ALA A 32 -8.05 3.53 -12.42
C ALA A 32 -8.15 4.88 -13.15
N ARG A 33 -8.95 5.83 -12.61
CA ARG A 33 -9.07 7.19 -13.14
C ARG A 33 -7.86 8.07 -12.83
N ILE A 34 -6.99 7.67 -11.90
CA ILE A 34 -5.78 8.42 -11.57
C ILE A 34 -4.79 8.35 -12.75
N PRO A 35 -4.13 9.46 -13.13
CA PRO A 35 -3.19 9.49 -14.24
C PRO A 35 -2.09 8.42 -14.10
N ARG A 36 -1.73 7.77 -15.22
CA ARG A 36 -0.78 6.64 -15.23
C ARG A 36 0.61 7.05 -14.71
N ALA A 37 1.07 8.26 -15.05
CA ALA A 37 2.33 8.79 -14.58
C ALA A 37 2.36 8.92 -13.04
N LEU A 38 1.28 9.43 -12.45
CA LEU A 38 1.16 9.57 -10.99
C LEU A 38 1.15 8.20 -10.28
N ARG A 39 0.49 7.19 -10.86
CA ARG A 39 0.47 5.83 -10.28
C ARG A 39 1.84 5.14 -10.39
N ALA A 40 2.54 5.34 -11.50
CA ALA A 40 3.84 4.71 -11.78
C ALA A 40 4.95 5.21 -10.85
N THR A 41 5.03 6.53 -10.63
CA THR A 41 6.07 7.13 -9.77
C THR A 41 5.60 7.29 -8.33
N GLY A 42 4.32 7.63 -8.13
CA GLY A 42 3.75 7.89 -6.82
C GLY A 42 3.64 6.64 -5.94
N GLY A 43 3.41 5.46 -6.52
CA GLY A 43 3.37 4.21 -5.74
C GLY A 43 4.70 3.91 -5.04
N PRO A 44 5.81 3.78 -5.78
CA PRO A 44 7.14 3.60 -5.17
C PRO A 44 7.54 4.74 -4.23
N LEU A 45 7.26 5.99 -4.60
CA LEU A 45 7.56 7.15 -3.73
C LEU A 45 6.80 7.09 -2.40
N LEU A 46 5.52 6.71 -2.42
CA LEU A 46 4.74 6.52 -1.20
C LEU A 46 5.27 5.37 -0.34
N LEU A 47 5.75 4.28 -0.96
CA LEU A 47 6.40 3.18 -0.24
C LEU A 47 7.65 3.66 0.48
N VAL A 48 8.55 4.36 -0.22
CA VAL A 48 9.77 4.93 0.40
C VAL A 48 9.39 5.96 1.46
N GLY A 49 8.41 6.83 1.18
CA GLY A 49 7.89 7.81 2.12
C GLY A 49 7.30 7.18 3.38
N SER A 50 6.71 5.99 3.29
CA SER A 50 6.18 5.26 4.46
C SER A 50 7.28 4.89 5.47
N VAL A 51 8.49 4.58 4.97
CA VAL A 51 9.67 4.33 5.82
C VAL A 51 10.13 5.63 6.48
N ALA A 52 10.10 6.73 5.74
CA ALA A 52 10.41 8.07 6.25
C ALA A 52 9.38 8.59 7.28
N ILE A 53 8.19 8.00 7.36
CA ILE A 53 7.23 8.26 8.45
C ILE A 53 7.55 7.37 9.65
N LEU A 54 7.74 6.06 9.40
CA LEU A 54 7.88 5.06 10.45
C LEU A 54 9.17 5.26 11.27
N VAL A 55 10.32 5.39 10.60
CA VAL A 55 11.62 5.42 11.27
C VAL A 55 11.79 6.69 12.13
N PRO A 56 11.61 7.92 11.59
CA PRO A 56 11.68 9.12 12.41
C PRO A 56 10.59 9.18 13.48
N GLY A 57 9.37 8.71 13.19
CA GLY A 57 8.28 8.65 14.16
C GLY A 57 8.63 7.79 15.37
N LEU A 58 9.13 6.56 15.15
CA LEU A 58 9.55 5.68 16.23
C LEU A 58 10.74 6.25 17.01
N SER A 59 11.72 6.85 16.31
CA SER A 59 12.85 7.52 16.95
C SER A 59 12.41 8.68 17.83
N ALA A 60 11.42 9.47 17.40
CA ALA A 60 10.86 10.56 18.19
C ALA A 60 10.14 10.05 19.45
N VAL A 61 9.35 8.96 19.34
CA VAL A 61 8.69 8.35 20.50
C VAL A 61 9.71 7.79 21.48
N HIS A 62 10.79 7.18 21.00
CA HIS A 62 11.87 6.70 21.85
C HIS A 62 12.59 7.86 22.57
N GLY A 63 12.99 8.90 21.82
CA GLY A 63 13.66 10.07 22.37
C GLY A 63 12.82 10.87 23.38
N ALA A 64 11.49 10.83 23.25
CA ALA A 64 10.55 11.43 24.21
C ALA A 64 10.29 10.55 25.45
N GLY A 65 10.96 9.40 25.59
CA GLY A 65 10.77 8.48 26.71
C GLY A 65 9.49 7.65 26.64
N GLY A 66 8.84 7.56 25.47
CA GLY A 66 7.64 6.75 25.26
C GLY A 66 7.88 5.23 25.34
N ILE A 67 9.15 4.81 25.19
CA ILE A 67 9.58 3.42 25.24
C ILE A 67 10.44 3.21 26.49
N GLY A 68 9.84 2.61 27.52
CA GLY A 68 10.53 2.25 28.75
C GLY A 68 11.16 0.85 28.71
N PRO A 69 11.98 0.49 29.71
CA PRO A 69 12.74 -0.77 29.73
C PRO A 69 11.86 -2.03 29.90
N ALA A 70 10.69 -1.93 30.51
CA ALA A 70 9.78 -3.07 30.75
C ALA A 70 8.45 -3.01 29.96
N ALA A 71 8.06 -1.81 29.55
CA ALA A 71 6.81 -1.52 28.84
C ALA A 71 6.88 -0.16 28.14
N MET A 72 6.05 0.03 27.12
CA MET A 72 5.79 1.37 26.57
C MET A 72 4.87 2.12 27.53
N THR A 73 5.09 3.42 27.66
CA THR A 73 4.11 4.27 28.34
C THR A 73 2.79 4.24 27.56
N PRO A 74 1.63 4.49 28.20
CA PRO A 74 0.35 4.52 27.48
C PRO A 74 0.37 5.49 26.29
N MET A 75 0.99 6.66 26.47
CA MET A 75 1.16 7.65 25.40
C MET A 75 2.13 7.19 24.32
N GLY A 76 3.25 6.54 24.68
CA GLY A 76 4.17 5.94 23.73
C GLY A 76 3.52 4.84 22.89
N TRP A 77 2.72 3.98 23.52
CA TRP A 77 1.97 2.92 22.85
C TRP A 77 0.93 3.48 21.87
N LEU A 78 0.18 4.51 22.27
CA LEU A 78 -0.75 5.22 21.37
C LEU A 78 -0.01 5.86 20.19
N ALA A 79 1.10 6.55 20.44
CA ALA A 79 1.90 7.18 19.40
C ALA A 79 2.44 6.15 18.40
N VAL A 80 3.04 5.06 18.88
CA VAL A 80 3.50 3.93 18.05
C VAL A 80 2.36 3.39 17.20
N THR A 81 1.20 3.17 17.81
CA THR A 81 0.02 2.62 17.12
C THR A 81 -0.45 3.55 16.01
N LEU A 82 -0.53 4.86 16.26
CA LEU A 82 -0.93 5.86 15.25
C LEU A 82 0.09 6.00 14.12
N ILE A 83 1.39 6.04 14.44
CA ILE A 83 2.45 6.07 13.44
C ILE A 83 2.36 4.84 12.53
N GLY A 84 2.22 3.64 13.13
CA GLY A 84 2.07 2.41 12.36
C GLY A 84 0.81 2.40 11.50
N LEU A 85 -0.32 2.93 11.97
CA LEU A 85 -1.54 3.07 11.16
C LEU A 85 -1.33 4.00 9.96
N ALA A 86 -0.64 5.13 10.14
CA ALA A 86 -0.30 6.03 9.04
C ALA A 86 0.63 5.36 8.03
N THR A 87 1.62 4.58 8.50
CA THR A 87 2.48 3.78 7.65
C THR A 87 1.70 2.72 6.87
N VAL A 88 0.81 1.96 7.52
CA VAL A 88 -0.04 0.96 6.83
C VAL A 88 -0.96 1.62 5.80
N LEU A 89 -1.51 2.80 6.11
CA LEU A 89 -2.34 3.56 5.17
C LEU A 89 -1.56 3.92 3.90
N THR A 90 -0.38 4.51 4.06
CA THR A 90 0.48 4.91 2.93
C THR A 90 0.94 3.70 2.11
N GLN A 91 1.31 2.59 2.77
CA GLN A 91 1.65 1.33 2.09
C GLN A 91 0.47 0.72 1.32
N GLY A 92 -0.73 0.72 1.90
CA GLY A 92 -1.94 0.21 1.24
C GLY A 92 -2.29 0.98 -0.03
N VAL A 93 -2.22 2.33 0.04
CA VAL A 93 -2.43 3.19 -1.13
C VAL A 93 -1.34 2.95 -2.17
N ALA A 94 -0.07 2.93 -1.78
CA ALA A 94 1.05 2.66 -2.67
C ALA A 94 0.90 1.32 -3.42
N ALA A 95 0.59 0.25 -2.68
CA ALA A 95 0.36 -1.07 -3.24
C ALA A 95 -0.80 -1.08 -4.24
N SER A 96 -1.88 -0.36 -3.94
CA SER A 96 -3.03 -0.25 -4.86
C SER A 96 -2.68 0.46 -6.17
N TRP A 97 -1.81 1.48 -6.12
CA TRP A 97 -1.37 2.22 -7.30
C TRP A 97 -0.43 1.37 -8.16
N ILE A 98 0.51 0.67 -7.53
CA ILE A 98 1.43 -0.26 -8.21
C ILE A 98 0.65 -1.39 -8.88
N ALA A 99 -0.27 -2.03 -8.15
CA ALA A 99 -1.11 -3.10 -8.69
C ALA A 99 -1.99 -2.61 -9.86
N SER A 100 -2.57 -1.42 -9.74
CA SER A 100 -3.36 -0.80 -10.81
C SER A 100 -2.53 -0.51 -12.06
N HIS A 101 -1.27 -0.09 -11.90
CA HIS A 101 -0.36 0.12 -13.03
C HIS A 101 0.02 -1.21 -13.71
N ALA A 102 0.33 -2.26 -12.92
CA ALA A 102 0.68 -3.58 -13.43
C ALA A 102 -0.46 -4.21 -14.25
N MET A 103 -1.70 -4.12 -13.78
CA MET A 103 -2.87 -4.66 -14.50
C MET A 103 -3.12 -4.00 -15.86
N GLN A 104 -2.86 -2.70 -15.99
CA GLN A 104 -2.99 -1.99 -17.28
C GLN A 104 -1.94 -2.43 -18.31
N GLY A 105 -0.74 -2.84 -17.86
CA GLY A 105 0.29 -3.40 -18.74
C GLY A 105 -0.10 -4.76 -19.33
N VAL A 106 -0.93 -5.54 -18.63
CA VAL A 106 -1.41 -6.84 -19.10
C VAL A 106 -2.55 -6.70 -20.11
N THR A 107 -3.48 -5.76 -19.91
CA THR A 107 -4.60 -5.52 -20.84
C THR A 107 -4.22 -4.73 -22.08
N ALA A 108 -3.08 -4.03 -22.07
CA ALA A 108 -2.60 -3.23 -23.20
C ALA A 108 -1.69 -4.01 -24.16
N ARG A 109 -1.43 -5.31 -23.93
CA ARG A 109 -0.83 -6.14 -24.99
C ARG A 109 -1.87 -6.27 -26.11
N PRO A 110 -1.55 -5.84 -27.35
CA PRO A 110 -2.39 -6.18 -28.49
C PRO A 110 -2.45 -7.70 -28.54
N SER A 111 -3.63 -8.28 -28.34
CA SER A 111 -3.85 -9.68 -28.68
C SER A 111 -3.91 -9.73 -30.21
N PRO A 112 -2.97 -10.37 -30.91
CA PRO A 112 -3.06 -10.54 -32.36
C PRO A 112 -4.03 -11.68 -32.64
N ALA A 113 -5.31 -11.51 -32.29
CA ALA A 113 -6.32 -12.56 -32.43
C ALA A 113 -7.27 -12.33 -33.61
N SER A 114 -7.16 -11.24 -34.39
CA SER A 114 -8.07 -10.99 -35.51
C SER A 114 -7.43 -10.61 -36.86
N ILE A 115 -6.11 -10.76 -37.03
CA ILE A 115 -5.43 -10.32 -38.28
C ILE A 115 -5.37 -11.42 -39.37
N ASN A 116 -5.69 -12.69 -39.09
CA ASN A 116 -5.50 -13.80 -40.04
C ASN A 116 -6.79 -14.47 -40.54
N GLN A 117 -7.92 -13.76 -40.70
CA GLN A 117 -9.14 -14.36 -41.25
C GLN A 117 -9.64 -13.81 -42.60
N GLU A 118 -8.94 -12.86 -43.24
CA GLU A 118 -9.49 -12.22 -44.45
C GLU A 118 -8.51 -12.13 -45.63
N GLN A 119 -7.63 -13.12 -45.81
CA GLN A 119 -6.78 -13.22 -47.01
C GLN A 119 -6.66 -14.63 -47.64
N GLU A 120 -7.61 -15.53 -47.40
CA GLU A 120 -7.77 -16.73 -48.22
C GLU A 120 -9.15 -16.71 -48.92
N GLY A 121 -9.20 -16.00 -50.05
CA GLY A 121 -10.28 -16.08 -51.04
C GLY A 121 -9.65 -16.38 -52.41
N PRO A 122 -10.18 -17.35 -53.18
CA PRO A 122 -9.41 -18.12 -54.15
C PRO A 122 -9.12 -17.37 -55.45
N THR A 123 -7.96 -17.70 -56.00
CA THR A 123 -7.57 -17.55 -57.41
C THR A 123 -8.69 -17.98 -58.37
N LYS A 124 -9.15 -17.07 -59.22
CA LYS A 124 -9.49 -17.32 -60.64
C LYS A 124 -9.31 -16.04 -61.44
#